data_AF-A0A9J6B9M2-F1
#
_entry.id   AF-A0A9J6B9M2-F1
#
_cell.length_a   1.000
_cell.length_b   1.000
_cell.length_c   1.000
_cell.angle_alpha   90.00
_cell.angle_beta   90.00
_cell.angle_gamma   90.00
#
_symmetry.space_group_name_H-M   'P 1'
#
loop_
_entity.id
_entity.type
_entity.pdbx_description
1 polymer ?
#
loop_
_entity_poly.entity_id
_entity_poly.type
_entity_poly.pdbx_seq_one_letter_code
_entity_poly.pdbx_strand_id
1 'polypeptide(L)'
;MGVEIDTHLLPMKGHYFLFNAGTAPVVPFIPTLAKQLGYSSVIVGVIYTILPIVGLISKPLFGIIGDRFHIQKKLFILFQFIIIISFFAIIFIPSIPSNGEFHCHEGVTLMKFCPPNIENIDKCLISKVVDENNNGTFGANLQCERNQKFNSICANWNVPGLCESNNKIIDIDTSVAHNKIEHLENVLN
;
A
#
# COMPACT_ATOMS: atom_id res chain seq x y z
N MET A 1 28.54 -33.05 31.62
CA MET A 1 27.48 -33.27 30.61
C MET A 1 27.91 -32.54 29.36
N GLY A 2 28.41 -33.27 28.36
CA GLY A 2 28.74 -32.68 27.05
C GLY A 2 27.45 -32.47 26.26
N VAL A 3 27.35 -31.35 25.55
CA VAL A 3 26.24 -31.12 24.62
C VAL A 3 26.44 -32.01 23.40
N GLU A 4 25.63 -33.05 23.27
CA GLU A 4 25.59 -33.88 22.06
C GLU A 4 24.68 -33.21 21.01
N ILE A 5 25.24 -32.84 19.87
CA ILE A 5 24.51 -32.17 18.78
C ILE A 5 24.01 -33.24 17.80
N ASP A 6 22.70 -33.39 17.69
CA ASP A 6 22.09 -34.23 16.66
C ASP A 6 22.20 -33.55 15.29
N THR A 7 23.14 -34.04 14.48
CA THR A 7 23.44 -33.49 13.15
C THR A 7 22.39 -33.84 12.10
N HIS A 8 21.56 -34.86 12.33
CA HIS A 8 20.50 -35.26 11.40
C HIS A 8 19.32 -34.28 11.45
N LEU A 9 19.07 -33.66 12.60
CA LEU A 9 18.02 -32.65 12.79
C LEU A 9 18.47 -31.21 12.47
N LEU A 10 19.78 -30.96 12.33
CA LEU A 10 20.32 -29.62 12.03
C LEU A 10 19.69 -28.96 10.80
N PRO A 11 19.49 -29.64 9.65
CA PRO A 11 18.89 -29.01 8.48
C PRO A 11 17.45 -28.54 8.73
N MET A 12 16.66 -29.33 9.46
CA MET A 12 15.28 -28.96 9.80
C MET A 12 15.22 -27.79 10.77
N LYS A 13 16.13 -27.76 11.76
CA LYS A 13 16.27 -26.62 12.68
C LYS A 13 16.72 -25.36 11.95
N GLY A 14 17.66 -25.49 11.01
CA GLY A 14 18.12 -24.39 10.16
C GLY A 14 17.00 -23.82 9.30
N HIS A 15 16.20 -24.68 8.64
CA HIS A 15 15.01 -24.26 7.91
C HIS A 15 14.04 -23.51 8.81
N TYR A 16 13.70 -24.05 9.97
CA TYR A 16 12.75 -23.43 10.90
C TYR A 16 13.24 -22.05 11.37
N PHE A 17 14.53 -21.94 11.69
CA PHE A 17 15.17 -20.68 12.06
C PHE A 17 15.09 -19.66 10.92
N LEU A 18 15.54 -20.01 9.71
CA LEU A 18 15.57 -19.11 8.56
C LEU A 18 14.16 -18.70 8.11
N PHE A 19 13.20 -19.63 8.14
CA PHE A 19 11.82 -19.34 7.78
C PHE A 19 11.18 -18.34 8.73
N ASN A 20 11.34 -18.51 10.05
CA ASN A 20 10.83 -17.56 11.04
C ASN A 20 11.59 -16.23 10.97
N ALA A 21 12.92 -16.25 10.78
CA ALA A 21 13.72 -15.03 10.64
C ALA A 21 13.30 -14.21 9.41
N GLY A 22 13.01 -14.85 8.28
CA GLY A 22 12.57 -14.17 7.07
C GLY A 22 11.13 -13.67 7.13
N THR A 23 10.22 -14.42 7.77
CA THR A 23 8.79 -14.04 7.86
C THR A 23 8.50 -13.03 8.96
N ALA A 24 9.31 -13.00 10.02
CA ALA A 24 9.16 -12.08 11.15
C ALA A 24 9.00 -10.61 10.74
N PRO A 25 9.83 -10.03 9.85
CA PRO A 25 9.60 -8.67 9.37
C PRO A 25 8.47 -8.60 8.35
N VAL A 26 8.30 -9.57 7.46
CA VAL A 26 7.37 -9.44 6.32
C VAL A 26 5.90 -9.53 6.74
N VAL A 27 5.55 -10.57 7.49
CA VAL A 27 4.15 -10.91 7.82
C VAL A 27 3.38 -9.76 8.50
N PRO A 28 3.92 -9.03 9.50
CA PRO A 28 3.20 -7.93 10.13
C PRO A 28 3.01 -6.71 9.23
N PHE A 29 3.84 -6.53 8.19
CA PHE A 29 3.77 -5.39 7.27
C PHE A 29 3.00 -5.67 5.96
N ILE A 30 2.58 -6.91 5.70
CA ILE A 30 1.73 -7.21 4.53
C ILE A 30 0.39 -6.44 4.56
N PRO A 31 -0.32 -6.24 5.70
CA PRO A 31 -1.54 -5.44 5.72
C PRO A 31 -1.27 -3.99 5.31
N THR A 32 -0.16 -3.40 5.79
CA THR A 32 0.24 -2.03 5.42
C THR A 32 0.62 -1.94 3.95
N LEU A 33 1.32 -2.93 3.41
CA LEU A 33 1.63 -2.99 1.98
C LEU A 33 0.36 -3.08 1.13
N ALA A 34 -0.60 -3.94 1.50
CA ALA A 34 -1.89 -4.03 0.82
C ALA A 34 -2.66 -2.69 0.88
N LYS A 35 -2.53 -1.95 1.99
CA LYS A 35 -3.10 -0.60 2.10
C LYS A 35 -2.45 0.40 1.17
N GLN A 36 -1.13 0.37 1.04
CA GLN A 36 -0.39 1.23 0.11
C GLN A 36 -0.76 0.92 -1.34
N LEU A 37 -1.07 -0.33 -1.67
CA LEU A 37 -1.56 -0.74 -2.99
C LEU A 37 -3.04 -0.37 -3.25
N GLY A 38 -3.70 0.30 -2.31
CA GLY A 38 -5.08 0.80 -2.47
C GLY A 38 -6.19 -0.15 -2.00
N TYR A 39 -5.86 -1.30 -1.39
CA TYR A 39 -6.89 -2.25 -0.93
C TYR A 39 -7.68 -1.73 0.29
N SER A 40 -8.99 -1.99 0.30
CA SER A 40 -9.89 -1.61 1.40
C SER A 40 -9.58 -2.37 2.70
N SER A 41 -9.90 -1.75 3.85
CA SER A 41 -9.60 -2.35 5.18
C SER A 41 -10.41 -3.61 5.39
N VAL A 42 -11.63 -3.63 4.85
CA VAL A 42 -12.54 -4.76 4.92
C VAL A 42 -11.95 -5.96 4.21
N ILE A 43 -11.42 -5.78 2.99
CA ILE A 43 -10.84 -6.88 2.21
C ILE A 43 -9.62 -7.46 2.91
N VAL A 44 -8.70 -6.59 3.36
CA VAL A 44 -7.51 -7.01 4.11
C VAL A 44 -7.92 -7.76 5.38
N GLY A 45 -8.89 -7.24 6.14
CA GLY A 45 -9.39 -7.90 7.35
C GLY A 45 -10.01 -9.28 7.09
N VAL A 46 -10.79 -9.42 6.01
CA VAL A 46 -11.40 -10.69 5.61
C VAL A 46 -10.33 -11.73 5.26
N ILE A 47 -9.33 -11.35 4.46
CA ILE A 47 -8.21 -12.24 4.11
C ILE A 47 -7.50 -12.73 5.38
N TYR A 48 -7.17 -11.81 6.29
CA TYR A 48 -6.49 -12.12 7.55
C TYR A 48 -7.34 -12.89 8.55
N THR A 49 -8.65 -12.96 8.36
CA THR A 49 -9.56 -13.79 9.15
C THR A 49 -9.68 -15.20 8.58
N ILE A 50 -9.75 -15.33 7.25
CA ILE A 50 -9.88 -16.62 6.59
C ILE A 50 -8.58 -17.43 6.70
N LEU A 51 -7.43 -16.79 6.53
CA LEU A 51 -6.11 -17.44 6.61
C LEU A 51 -5.90 -18.31 7.85
N PRO A 52 -6.10 -17.82 9.10
CA PRO A 52 -5.92 -18.64 10.29
C PRO A 52 -6.96 -19.76 10.41
N ILE A 53 -8.20 -19.56 9.94
CA ILE A 53 -9.24 -20.61 9.95
C ILE A 53 -8.83 -21.75 9.02
N VAL A 54 -8.45 -21.43 7.78
CA VAL A 54 -7.98 -22.42 6.81
C VAL A 54 -6.71 -23.10 7.32
N GLY A 55 -5.78 -22.35 7.90
CA GLY A 55 -4.56 -22.88 8.51
C GLY A 55 -4.82 -23.83 9.68
N LEU A 56 -5.79 -23.50 10.54
CA LEU A 56 -6.20 -24.34 11.68
C LEU A 56 -6.75 -25.69 11.21
N ILE A 57 -7.53 -25.71 10.14
CA ILE A 57 -8.12 -26.94 9.59
C ILE A 57 -7.09 -27.73 8.75
N SER A 58 -6.27 -27.04 7.97
CA SER A 58 -5.31 -27.67 7.06
C SER A 58 -4.22 -28.44 7.81
N LYS A 59 -3.70 -27.88 8.91
CA LYS A 59 -2.64 -28.50 9.71
C LYS A 59 -2.96 -29.93 10.18
N PRO A 60 -4.06 -30.21 10.88
CA PRO A 60 -4.40 -31.57 11.29
C PRO A 60 -4.72 -32.47 10.10
N LEU A 61 -5.42 -31.96 9.08
CA LEU A 61 -5.75 -32.76 7.89
C LEU A 61 -4.50 -33.28 7.18
N PHE A 62 -3.59 -32.37 6.80
CA PHE A 62 -2.37 -32.76 6.10
C PHE A 62 -1.35 -33.44 7.02
N GLY A 63 -1.38 -33.17 8.33
CA GLY A 63 -0.62 -33.91 9.33
C GLY A 63 -1.02 -35.38 9.37
N ILE A 64 -2.32 -35.67 9.51
CA ILE A 64 -2.85 -37.05 9.51
C ILE A 64 -2.53 -37.76 8.20
N ILE A 65 -2.67 -37.08 7.05
CA ILE A 65 -2.32 -37.66 5.74
C ILE A 65 -0.82 -37.98 5.68
N GLY A 66 0.03 -37.04 6.10
CA GLY A 66 1.48 -37.23 6.13
C GLY A 66 1.90 -38.43 6.98
N ASP A 67 1.27 -38.58 8.14
CA ASP A 67 1.57 -39.65 9.08
C ASP A 67 1.02 -41.00 8.64
N ARG A 68 -0.21 -41.05 8.12
CA ARG A 68 -0.84 -42.30 7.67
C ARG A 68 -0.14 -42.91 6.45
N PHE A 69 0.33 -42.09 5.52
CA PHE A 69 0.97 -42.56 4.29
C PHE A 69 2.50 -42.53 4.35
N HIS A 70 3.10 -42.10 5.47
CA HIS A 70 4.55 -41.92 5.63
C HIS A 70 5.20 -41.06 4.53
N ILE A 71 4.50 -40.01 4.09
CA ILE A 71 4.92 -39.10 3.03
C ILE A 71 5.28 -37.69 3.53
N GLN A 72 5.60 -37.54 4.82
CA GLN A 72 5.83 -36.23 5.46
C GLN A 72 6.87 -35.40 4.70
N LYS A 73 7.98 -36.01 4.27
CA LYS A 73 9.05 -35.32 3.52
C LYS A 73 8.55 -34.77 2.17
N LYS A 74 7.73 -35.54 1.45
CA LYS A 74 7.19 -35.12 0.15
C LYS A 74 6.19 -33.97 0.32
N LEU A 75 5.30 -34.07 1.30
CA LEU A 75 4.35 -33.00 1.63
C LEU A 75 5.06 -31.73 2.07
N PHE A 76 6.09 -31.85 2.91
CA PHE A 76 6.89 -30.72 3.35
C PHE A 76 7.54 -29.98 2.18
N ILE A 77 8.21 -30.70 1.28
CA ILE A 77 8.85 -30.12 0.10
C ILE A 77 7.80 -29.46 -0.82
N LEU A 78 6.66 -30.14 -1.05
CA LEU A 78 5.56 -29.60 -1.85
C LEU A 78 5.04 -28.26 -1.29
N PHE A 79 4.74 -28.19 0.02
CA PHE A 79 4.26 -26.96 0.63
C PHE A 79 5.33 -25.86 0.62
N GLN A 80 6.62 -26.21 0.76
CA GLN A 80 7.69 -25.24 0.63
C GLN A 80 7.73 -24.61 -0.76
N PHE A 81 7.55 -25.40 -1.83
CA PHE A 81 7.46 -24.85 -3.19
C PHE A 81 6.25 -23.94 -3.38
N ILE A 82 5.08 -24.34 -2.86
CA ILE A 82 3.86 -23.52 -2.92
C ILE A 82 4.07 -22.18 -2.21
N ILE A 83 4.71 -22.20 -1.04
CA ILE A 83 5.06 -20.98 -0.29
C ILE A 83 5.99 -20.10 -1.13
N ILE A 84 7.08 -20.64 -1.68
CA ILE A 84 8.03 -19.87 -2.50
C ILE A 84 7.33 -19.21 -3.68
N ILE A 85 6.51 -19.96 -4.43
CA ILE A 85 5.77 -19.44 -5.59
C ILE A 85 4.79 -18.35 -5.15
N SER A 86 4.09 -18.55 -4.03
CA SER A 86 3.12 -17.58 -3.51
C SER A 86 3.79 -16.27 -3.08
N PHE A 87 4.90 -16.35 -2.34
CA PHE A 87 5.67 -15.16 -1.95
C PHE A 87 6.31 -14.45 -3.14
N PHE A 88 6.74 -15.19 -4.17
CA PHE A 88 7.23 -14.60 -5.42
C PHE A 88 6.11 -13.88 -6.18
N ALA A 89 4.91 -14.45 -6.23
CA ALA A 89 3.75 -13.84 -6.89
C ALA A 89 3.33 -12.51 -6.25
N ILE A 90 3.60 -12.30 -4.95
CA ILE A 90 3.32 -11.02 -4.27
C ILE A 90 4.01 -9.83 -4.94
N ILE A 91 5.19 -10.04 -5.55
CA ILE A 91 5.94 -8.99 -6.24
C ILE A 91 5.17 -8.46 -7.46
N PHE A 92 4.28 -9.27 -8.04
CA PHE A 92 3.49 -8.93 -9.22
C PHE A 92 2.09 -8.42 -8.89
N ILE A 93 1.77 -8.15 -7.62
CA ILE A 93 0.47 -7.60 -7.25
C ILE A 93 0.39 -6.15 -7.76
N PRO A 94 -0.55 -5.82 -8.66
CA PRO A 94 -0.70 -4.47 -9.15
C PRO A 94 -1.31 -3.56 -8.08
N SER A 95 -0.91 -2.29 -8.08
CA SER A 95 -1.59 -1.24 -7.32
C SER A 95 -2.94 -0.93 -7.97
N ILE A 96 -3.97 -0.73 -7.15
CA ILE A 96 -5.26 -0.22 -7.61
C ILE A 96 -5.05 1.27 -7.94
N PRO A 97 -5.40 1.73 -9.15
CA PRO A 97 -5.21 3.13 -9.53
C PRO A 97 -5.98 4.02 -8.56
N SER A 98 -5.23 4.88 -7.86
CA SER A 98 -5.78 5.87 -6.95
C SER A 98 -5.61 7.25 -7.58
N ASN A 99 -6.65 8.08 -7.53
CA ASN A 99 -6.63 9.41 -8.15
C ASN A 99 -5.67 10.41 -7.45
N GLY A 100 -4.99 10.00 -6.37
CA GLY A 100 -3.96 10.83 -5.77
C GLY A 100 -2.90 10.05 -4.99
N GLU A 101 -1.66 10.51 -5.11
CA GLU A 101 -0.47 10.00 -4.42
C GLU A 101 0.03 11.00 -3.37
N PHE A 102 0.49 10.50 -2.22
CA PHE A 102 1.13 11.32 -1.19
C PHE A 102 2.65 11.22 -1.31
N HIS A 103 3.30 12.33 -1.65
CA HIS A 103 4.75 12.47 -1.74
C HIS A 103 5.23 13.21 -0.50
N CYS A 104 6.01 12.53 0.35
CA CYS A 104 6.64 13.14 1.52
C CYS A 104 8.13 13.35 1.21
N HIS A 105 8.54 14.61 1.06
CA HIS A 105 9.94 14.97 0.85
C HIS A 105 10.26 16.21 1.69
N GLU A 106 11.43 16.25 2.34
CA GLU A 106 11.92 17.44 3.09
C GLU A 106 10.93 18.00 4.13
N GLY A 107 10.18 17.14 4.81
CA GLY A 107 9.25 17.56 5.87
C GLY A 107 7.95 18.20 5.37
N VAL A 108 7.70 18.19 4.05
CA VAL A 108 6.40 18.57 3.47
C VAL A 108 5.66 17.35 2.93
N THR A 109 4.34 17.32 3.13
CA THR A 109 3.44 16.30 2.57
C THR A 109 2.70 16.89 1.37
N LEU A 110 3.10 16.49 0.17
CA LEU A 110 2.49 16.92 -1.09
C LEU A 110 1.48 15.86 -1.55
N MET A 111 0.22 16.25 -1.77
CA MET A 111 -0.78 15.39 -2.40
C MET A 111 -0.80 15.70 -3.89
N LYS A 112 -0.31 14.76 -4.72
CA LYS A 112 -0.44 14.83 -6.18
C LYS A 112 -1.75 14.19 -6.56
N PHE A 113 -2.70 14.98 -7.06
CA PHE A 113 -3.96 14.48 -7.57
C PHE A 113 -3.98 14.62 -9.10
N CYS A 114 -4.18 13.50 -9.80
CA CYS A 114 -4.28 13.49 -11.26
C CYS A 114 -5.68 12.98 -11.63
N PRO A 115 -6.52 13.79 -12.32
CA PRO A 115 -7.80 13.31 -12.80
C PRO A 115 -7.63 12.09 -13.72
N PRO A 116 -8.47 11.05 -13.57
CA PRO A 116 -8.31 9.76 -14.28
C PRO A 116 -8.58 9.84 -15.79
N ASN A 117 -8.99 10.99 -16.32
CA ASN A 117 -9.31 11.23 -17.74
C ASN A 117 -8.35 12.23 -18.42
N ILE A 118 -7.09 12.25 -18.00
CA ILE A 118 -6.02 13.01 -18.66
C ILE A 118 -5.46 12.23 -19.85
N GLU A 119 -6.30 11.86 -20.82
CA GLU A 119 -5.75 11.47 -22.14
C GLU A 119 -5.53 12.71 -23.01
N ASN A 120 -6.15 13.84 -22.67
CA ASN A 120 -5.94 15.12 -23.33
C ASN A 120 -5.94 16.25 -22.28
N ILE A 121 -4.80 16.48 -21.60
CA ILE A 121 -4.52 17.88 -21.25
C ILE A 121 -4.32 18.56 -22.59
N ASP A 122 -5.37 19.24 -23.06
CA ASP A 122 -5.32 19.98 -24.30
C ASP A 122 -4.13 20.94 -24.21
N LYS A 123 -3.16 20.84 -25.12
CA LYS A 123 -1.99 21.73 -25.13
C LYS A 123 -2.42 23.20 -25.16
N CYS A 124 -3.62 23.46 -25.69
CA CYS A 124 -4.30 24.75 -25.66
C CYS A 124 -4.65 25.26 -24.25
N LEU A 125 -4.96 24.36 -23.29
CA LEU A 125 -5.19 24.73 -21.89
C LEU A 125 -3.89 25.08 -21.18
N ILE A 126 -2.80 24.36 -21.46
CA ILE A 126 -1.47 24.71 -20.94
C ILE A 126 -1.03 26.05 -21.53
N SER A 127 -1.16 26.25 -22.85
CA SER A 127 -0.74 27.49 -23.49
C SER A 127 -1.58 28.70 -23.04
N LYS A 128 -2.88 28.54 -22.79
CA LYS A 128 -3.70 29.61 -22.19
C LYS A 128 -3.28 29.94 -20.75
N VAL A 129 -2.87 28.94 -19.97
CA VAL A 129 -2.35 29.14 -18.61
C VAL A 129 -0.95 29.77 -18.62
N VAL A 130 -0.12 29.49 -19.63
CA VAL A 130 1.22 30.05 -19.75
C VAL A 130 1.20 31.46 -20.37
N ASP A 131 0.39 31.71 -21.38
CA ASP A 131 0.43 32.97 -22.14
C ASP A 131 -0.35 34.13 -21.49
N GLU A 132 -1.38 33.86 -20.67
CA GLU A 132 -2.28 34.94 -20.22
C GLU A 132 -1.84 35.73 -18.99
N ASN A 133 -0.70 35.47 -18.34
CA ASN A 133 -0.20 36.40 -17.33
C ASN A 133 1.28 36.18 -16.98
N ASN A 134 2.17 36.96 -17.59
CA ASN A 134 3.59 37.05 -17.23
C ASN A 134 3.87 37.45 -15.76
N ASN A 135 2.86 37.65 -14.90
CA ASN A 135 2.98 37.93 -13.46
C ASN A 135 1.74 37.51 -12.64
N GLY A 136 0.91 36.58 -13.14
CA GLY A 136 -0.36 36.22 -12.52
C GLY A 136 -0.26 35.15 -11.44
N THR A 137 -1.25 35.11 -10.54
CA THR A 137 -1.48 33.98 -9.63
C THR A 137 -2.66 33.17 -10.13
N PHE A 138 -2.47 31.87 -10.37
CA PHE A 138 -3.52 30.95 -10.75
C PHE A 138 -4.22 30.42 -9.51
N GLY A 139 -5.50 30.72 -9.36
CA GLY A 139 -6.35 30.12 -8.35
C GLY A 139 -6.86 28.75 -8.82
N ALA A 140 -6.66 27.73 -8.01
CA ALA A 140 -7.31 26.43 -8.18
C ALA A 140 -8.25 26.22 -6.99
N ASN A 141 -9.51 25.91 -7.29
CA ASN A 141 -10.52 25.53 -6.31
C ASN A 141 -10.81 24.04 -6.47
N LEU A 142 -10.67 23.29 -5.39
CA LEU A 142 -11.05 21.90 -5.30
C LEU A 142 -12.25 21.76 -4.35
N GLN A 143 -13.38 21.28 -4.88
CA GLN A 143 -14.56 20.96 -4.09
C GLN A 143 -14.64 19.47 -3.79
N CYS A 144 -14.74 19.12 -2.51
CA CYS A 144 -14.83 17.74 -2.05
C CYS A 144 -16.06 17.53 -1.17
N GLU A 145 -16.75 16.39 -1.30
CA GLU A 145 -17.80 16.02 -0.35
C GLU A 145 -17.18 15.43 0.92
N ARG A 146 -17.62 15.92 2.08
CA ARG A 146 -17.16 15.45 3.38
C ARG A 146 -17.61 14.00 3.61
N ASN A 147 -16.64 13.13 3.83
CA ASN A 147 -16.86 11.73 4.21
C ASN A 147 -16.37 11.47 5.65
N GLN A 148 -16.76 10.37 6.27
CA GLN A 148 -16.37 9.93 7.61
C GLN A 148 -14.85 9.90 7.83
N LYS A 149 -14.05 9.72 6.76
CA LYS A 149 -12.58 9.78 6.80
C LYS A 149 -12.03 11.16 7.21
N PHE A 150 -12.76 12.25 6.96
CA PHE A 150 -12.35 13.59 7.37
C PHE A 150 -12.39 13.76 8.89
N ASN A 151 -13.28 13.05 9.59
CA ASN A 151 -13.33 13.11 11.06
C ASN A 151 -12.02 12.61 11.67
N SER A 152 -11.42 11.55 11.10
CA SER A 152 -10.11 11.05 11.54
C SER A 152 -8.95 12.00 11.23
N ILE A 153 -9.04 12.78 10.14
CA ILE A 153 -8.04 13.81 9.83
C ILE A 153 -8.15 14.94 10.85
N CYS A 154 -9.37 15.43 11.10
CA CYS A 154 -9.58 16.55 12.02
C CYS A 154 -9.30 16.21 13.48
N ALA A 155 -9.58 14.98 13.91
CA ALA A 155 -9.26 14.53 15.26
C ALA A 155 -7.74 14.48 15.53
N ASN A 156 -6.92 14.16 14.52
CA ASN A 156 -5.49 13.92 14.71
C ASN A 156 -4.60 15.08 14.22
N TRP A 157 -4.99 15.79 13.17
CA TRP A 157 -4.15 16.79 12.49
C TRP A 157 -4.58 18.23 12.76
N ASN A 158 -5.79 18.44 13.30
CA ASN A 158 -6.34 19.74 13.69
C ASN A 158 -6.09 20.86 12.65
N VAL A 159 -6.42 20.59 11.39
CA VAL A 159 -6.11 21.49 10.26
C VAL A 159 -7.01 22.73 10.34
N PRO A 160 -6.43 23.95 10.53
CA PRO A 160 -7.21 25.18 10.66
C PRO A 160 -8.00 25.48 9.38
N GLY A 161 -9.22 25.98 9.53
CA GLY A 161 -10.16 26.27 8.42
C GLY A 161 -10.87 25.03 7.83
N LEU A 162 -10.20 23.89 7.70
CA LEU A 162 -10.80 22.64 7.22
C LEU A 162 -11.68 21.98 8.29
N CYS A 163 -11.20 21.95 9.53
CA CYS A 163 -11.81 21.21 10.64
C CYS A 163 -12.82 22.02 11.46
N GLU A 164 -12.84 23.33 11.28
CA GLU A 164 -13.79 24.25 11.93
C GLU A 164 -15.10 24.40 11.15
N SER A 165 -15.05 24.23 9.82
CA SER A 165 -16.23 24.25 8.97
C SER A 165 -17.07 22.99 9.19
N ASN A 166 -18.40 23.11 9.25
CA ASN A 166 -19.34 21.99 9.28
C ASN A 166 -20.02 21.73 7.92
N ASN A 167 -19.57 22.41 6.87
CA ASN A 167 -20.17 22.26 5.55
C ASN A 167 -19.97 20.85 4.98
N LYS A 168 -21.04 20.34 4.35
CA LYS A 168 -21.03 19.05 3.65
C LYS A 168 -20.04 19.07 2.48
N ILE A 169 -19.86 20.22 1.85
CA ILE A 169 -18.89 20.46 0.79
C ILE A 169 -17.71 21.22 1.41
N ILE A 170 -16.50 20.76 1.09
CA ILE A 170 -15.24 21.33 1.49
C ILE A 170 -14.65 21.99 0.26
N ASP A 171 -14.42 23.30 0.36
CA ASP A 171 -13.75 24.09 -0.66
C ASP A 171 -12.29 24.27 -0.24
N ILE A 172 -11.36 23.89 -1.11
CA ILE A 172 -9.93 24.09 -0.92
C ILE A 172 -9.44 25.00 -2.04
N ASP A 173 -9.14 26.24 -1.69
CA ASP A 173 -8.56 27.23 -2.59
C ASP A 173 -7.04 27.24 -2.44
N THR A 174 -6.33 27.18 -3.56
CA THR A 174 -4.88 27.36 -3.60
C THR A 174 -4.51 28.32 -4.72
N SER A 175 -3.46 29.11 -4.50
CA SER A 175 -2.94 30.02 -5.52
C SER A 175 -1.50 29.65 -5.86
N VAL A 176 -1.20 29.56 -7.15
CA VAL A 176 0.13 29.24 -7.66
C VAL A 176 0.65 30.44 -8.46
N ALA A 177 1.81 30.95 -8.07
CA ALA A 177 2.49 32.00 -8.82
C ALA A 177 3.05 31.45 -10.14
N HIS A 178 2.97 32.26 -11.19
CA HIS A 178 3.37 31.89 -12.56
C HIS A 178 4.81 31.32 -12.66
N ASN A 179 5.76 31.86 -11.90
CA ASN A 179 7.16 31.39 -11.88
C ASN A 179 7.35 29.94 -11.39
N LYS A 180 6.39 29.35 -10.66
CA LYS A 180 6.41 27.94 -10.26
C LYS A 180 5.86 26.99 -11.33
N ILE A 181 5.18 27.52 -12.35
CA ILE A 181 4.53 26.76 -13.41
C ILE A 181 5.53 26.43 -14.54
N GLU A 182 6.44 27.35 -14.90
CA GLU A 182 7.53 27.08 -15.88
C GLU A 182 8.40 25.88 -15.49
N HIS A 183 8.58 25.64 -14.18
CA HIS A 183 9.39 24.52 -13.70
C HIS A 183 8.72 23.14 -13.94
N LEU A 184 7.40 23.09 -14.14
CA LEU A 184 6.66 21.86 -14.48
C LEU A 184 6.79 21.51 -15.96
N GLU A 185 6.92 22.51 -16.84
CA GLU A 185 7.08 22.32 -18.28
C GLU A 185 8.43 21.67 -18.63
N ASN A 186 9.50 22.05 -17.91
CA ASN A 186 10.83 21.44 -18.04
C ASN A 186 10.95 20.01 -17.48
N VAL A 187 9.98 19.55 -16.70
CA VAL A 187 9.94 18.18 -16.11
C VAL A 187 9.05 17.24 -16.93
N LEU A 188 8.17 17.79 -17.77
CA LEU A 188 7.25 17.04 -18.64
C LEU A 188 7.76 16.83 -20.08
N ASN A 189 8.88 17.46 -20.45
CA ASN A 189 9.67 17.15 -21.66
C ASN A 189 10.92 16.34 -21.30
#